data_AF-Q58FF3-F1
#
_entry.id   AF-Q58FF3-F1
#
_cell.length_a   1.000
_cell.length_b   1.000
_cell.length_c   1.000
_cell.angle_alpha   90.00
_cell.angle_beta   90.00
_cell.angle_gamma   90.00
#
_symmetry.space_group_name_H-M   'P 1'
#
loop_
_entity.id
_entity.type
_entity.pdbx_description
1 polymer ?
#
loop_
_entity_poly.entity_id
_entity_poly.type
_entity_poly.pdbx_seq_one_letter_code
_entity_poly.pdbx_strand_id
1 'polypeptide(L)'
;MAETIQEVEDEYKAFCKSFSKESDDPVACIHFTAEGEVTFKSILFVPTFVPRGLFDEYGSKKSDYIKLYVRCVFITDDFRDTMPKNLNFVKGVVDSGGLSLNVSCETLQQHKLLKVIRKKLVHKTLDMIKKIADEKYNDTFWKEFGTNIKLGVIEDHSNRTCLAKLLRFQSSHHPADITSLHQDVERMKEKQDKICLMAGGYEVIYLTEPVVEYCIQALPEFDGKRFQNVAKEGVKFDDSEKTKESHEAVEKEFEPLPNWVKDKAIKDKIEKAMVSQCLTESLCALVASQYGWSGNMERIMKAQAYQTGKGISTNYHASRKKTFEINPRHPLIRDMLRRIKEDEDDKTVLDLAVVEEPDEEPEETAEDKEQDKDKEMDVGTDEEKQETAKESTAEKDEL
;
A
#
# COMPACT_ATOMS: atom_id res chain seq x y z
N MET A 1 32.94 7.68 32.66
CA MET A 1 32.03 8.43 31.74
C MET A 1 31.42 7.49 30.72
N ALA A 2 32.16 7.03 29.70
CA ALA A 2 31.63 6.06 28.74
C ALA A 2 31.15 4.77 29.43
N GLU A 3 31.97 4.20 30.32
CA GLU A 3 31.60 3.05 31.16
C GLU A 3 30.31 3.32 31.94
N THR A 4 30.22 4.47 32.60
CA THR A 4 29.06 4.91 33.40
C THR A 4 27.78 5.09 32.60
N ILE A 5 27.88 5.36 31.28
CA ILE A 5 26.72 5.39 30.38
C ILE A 5 26.33 3.97 30.00
N GLN A 6 27.32 3.11 29.71
CA GLN A 6 27.11 1.71 29.36
C GLN A 6 26.48 0.91 30.52
N GLU A 7 26.98 1.08 31.75
CA GLU A 7 26.42 0.49 32.98
C GLU A 7 24.92 0.83 33.12
N VAL A 8 24.55 2.09 32.90
CA VAL A 8 23.17 2.57 32.98
C VAL A 8 22.30 2.03 31.82
N GLU A 9 22.83 1.90 30.61
CA GLU A 9 22.11 1.23 29.51
C GLU A 9 21.86 -0.26 29.80
N ASP A 10 22.85 -0.94 30.39
CA ASP A 10 22.76 -2.36 30.71
C ASP A 10 21.83 -2.63 31.91
N GLU A 11 21.73 -1.70 32.87
CA GLU A 11 20.66 -1.68 33.87
C GLU A 11 19.26 -1.58 33.23
N TYR A 12 19.04 -0.68 32.24
CA TYR A 12 17.74 -0.59 31.55
C TYR A 12 17.41 -1.86 30.75
N LYS A 13 18.39 -2.50 30.11
CA LYS A 13 18.20 -3.78 29.41
C LYS A 13 17.83 -4.89 30.40
N ALA A 14 18.55 -5.02 31.51
CA ALA A 14 18.27 -6.00 32.55
C ALA A 14 16.88 -5.78 33.17
N PHE A 15 16.51 -4.53 33.44
CA PHE A 15 15.16 -4.17 33.87
C PHE A 15 14.12 -4.60 32.84
N CYS A 16 14.34 -4.29 31.55
CA CYS A 16 13.42 -4.67 30.46
C CYS A 16 13.11 -6.17 30.46
N LYS A 17 14.14 -7.00 30.41
CA LYS A 17 14.01 -8.47 30.42
C LYS A 17 13.28 -8.97 31.66
N SER A 18 13.59 -8.40 32.83
CA SER A 18 12.97 -8.79 34.10
C SER A 18 11.46 -8.52 34.17
N PHE A 19 10.99 -7.41 33.59
CA PHE A 19 9.56 -7.06 33.64
C PHE A 19 8.76 -7.63 32.45
N SER A 20 9.36 -7.72 31.26
CA SER A 20 8.68 -8.19 30.04
C SER A 20 8.72 -9.71 29.85
N LYS A 21 9.60 -10.41 30.58
CA LYS A 21 9.89 -11.86 30.48
C LYS A 21 10.51 -12.27 29.13
N GLU A 22 11.24 -11.36 28.48
CA GLU A 22 11.95 -11.62 27.22
C GLU A 22 13.45 -11.85 27.43
N SER A 23 14.06 -12.60 26.52
CA SER A 23 15.50 -12.86 26.43
C SER A 23 16.30 -11.69 25.85
N ASP A 24 15.67 -10.94 24.97
CA ASP A 24 16.32 -10.05 24.01
C ASP A 24 16.44 -8.62 24.54
N ASP A 25 17.48 -7.90 24.09
CA ASP A 25 17.59 -6.47 24.39
C ASP A 25 16.46 -5.71 23.67
N PRO A 26 15.93 -4.60 24.23
CA PRO A 26 15.01 -3.73 23.53
C PRO A 26 15.68 -2.98 22.37
N VAL A 27 14.94 -2.69 21.29
CA VAL A 27 15.40 -1.86 20.18
C VAL A 27 15.71 -0.43 20.65
N ALA A 28 14.86 0.11 21.53
CA ALA A 28 15.00 1.44 22.11
C ALA A 28 14.40 1.53 23.51
N CYS A 29 14.91 2.46 24.32
CA CYS A 29 14.43 2.80 25.66
C CYS A 29 14.28 4.33 25.79
N ILE A 30 13.30 4.79 26.57
CA ILE A 30 13.22 6.18 27.03
C ILE A 30 12.73 6.23 28.49
N HIS A 31 13.60 6.73 29.39
CA HIS A 31 13.23 7.14 30.74
C HIS A 31 12.98 8.66 30.76
N PHE A 32 11.84 9.09 31.29
CA PHE A 32 11.53 10.50 31.48
C PHE A 32 10.67 10.77 32.72
N THR A 33 10.78 11.99 33.24
CA THR A 33 9.81 12.57 34.17
C THR A 33 8.85 13.46 33.37
N ALA A 34 7.56 13.35 33.67
CA ALA A 34 6.50 14.20 33.17
C ALA A 34 6.03 15.13 34.28
N GLU A 35 5.85 16.42 33.95
CA GLU A 35 5.37 17.46 34.86
C GLU A 35 4.17 18.22 34.26
N GLY A 36 3.46 19.02 35.06
CA GLY A 36 2.29 19.81 34.67
C GLY A 36 1.01 19.36 35.37
N GLU A 37 -0.10 19.22 34.63
CA GLU A 37 -1.40 18.77 35.17
C GLU A 37 -1.35 17.39 35.85
N VAL A 38 -0.37 16.55 35.49
CA VAL A 38 -0.09 15.28 36.18
C VAL A 38 1.41 15.04 36.19
N THR A 39 1.95 14.73 37.37
CA THR A 39 3.37 14.41 37.56
C THR A 39 3.56 12.89 37.67
N PHE A 40 4.44 12.33 36.85
CA PHE A 40 4.79 10.91 36.86
C PHE A 40 6.18 10.66 36.30
N LYS A 41 6.79 9.52 36.65
CA LYS A 41 7.98 8.99 35.99
C LYS A 41 7.57 7.82 35.10
N SER A 42 8.26 7.62 33.98
CA SER A 42 7.99 6.48 33.11
C SER A 42 9.26 6.03 32.40
N ILE A 43 9.39 4.72 32.25
CA ILE A 43 10.37 4.07 31.37
C ILE A 43 9.57 3.30 30.33
N LEU A 44 9.77 3.61 29.05
CA LEU A 44 9.12 2.95 27.92
C LEU A 44 10.16 2.27 27.03
N PHE A 45 9.78 1.15 26.43
CA PHE A 45 10.63 0.27 25.65
C PHE A 45 9.94 -0.14 24.34
N VAL A 46 10.76 -0.26 23.29
CA VAL A 46 10.39 -0.97 22.06
C VAL A 46 11.02 -2.37 22.13
N PRO A 47 10.23 -3.46 22.13
CA PRO A 47 10.77 -4.83 22.07
C PRO A 47 11.43 -5.07 20.71
N THR A 48 12.34 -6.05 20.62
CA THR A 48 13.06 -6.34 19.36
C THR A 48 12.22 -7.08 18.33
N PHE A 49 11.17 -7.79 18.74
CA PHE A 49 10.25 -8.51 17.85
C PHE A 49 8.79 -8.13 18.12
N VAL A 50 7.92 -8.25 17.11
CA VAL A 50 6.47 -8.17 17.25
C VAL A 50 5.99 -9.21 18.26
N PRO A 51 5.32 -8.81 19.35
CA PRO A 51 4.73 -9.76 20.28
C PRO A 51 3.74 -10.69 19.58
N ARG A 52 3.85 -12.00 19.80
CA ARG A 52 3.01 -13.01 19.11
C ARG A 52 1.53 -12.66 19.26
N GLY A 53 0.87 -12.46 18.12
CA GLY A 53 -0.54 -12.10 18.08
C GLY A 53 -0.87 -10.64 18.38
N LEU A 54 0.06 -9.70 18.11
CA LEU A 54 -0.18 -8.25 18.25
C LEU A 54 -1.39 -7.74 17.43
N PHE A 55 -1.67 -8.40 16.31
CA PHE A 55 -2.75 -8.07 15.38
C PHE A 55 -3.98 -9.00 15.51
N ASP A 56 -3.93 -10.05 16.34
CA ASP A 56 -5.12 -10.85 16.64
C ASP A 56 -6.17 -9.94 17.28
N GLU A 57 -7.38 -9.93 16.72
CA GLU A 57 -8.46 -9.05 17.16
C GLU A 57 -8.01 -7.57 17.33
N TYR A 58 -7.26 -7.04 16.34
CA TYR A 58 -6.64 -5.71 16.40
C TYR A 58 -7.60 -4.60 16.87
N GLY A 59 -7.40 -4.15 18.12
CA GLY A 59 -8.19 -3.09 18.73
C GLY A 59 -9.32 -3.53 19.68
N SER A 60 -9.62 -4.83 19.81
CA SER A 60 -10.37 -5.38 20.95
C SER A 60 -9.49 -6.18 21.91
N LYS A 61 -8.43 -6.83 21.40
CA LYS A 61 -7.40 -7.45 22.25
C LYS A 61 -6.69 -6.39 23.09
N LYS A 62 -6.63 -6.62 24.41
CA LYS A 62 -5.93 -5.75 25.36
C LYS A 62 -4.42 -5.99 25.31
N SER A 63 -3.64 -4.93 25.50
CA SER A 63 -2.20 -5.00 25.78
C SER A 63 -1.94 -4.67 27.25
N ASP A 64 -1.33 -5.60 27.98
CA ASP A 64 -0.94 -5.50 29.41
C ASP A 64 0.52 -5.01 29.60
N TYR A 65 1.18 -4.61 28.51
CA TYR A 65 2.61 -4.31 28.48
C TYR A 65 3.03 -3.02 29.20
N ILE A 66 2.10 -2.12 29.50
CA ILE A 66 2.38 -0.89 30.27
C ILE A 66 1.68 -0.96 31.63
N LYS A 67 2.48 -1.03 32.69
CA LYS A 67 2.01 -1.23 34.06
C LYS A 67 1.95 0.09 34.81
N LEU A 68 0.79 0.40 35.40
CA LEU A 68 0.61 1.58 36.23
C LEU A 68 0.96 1.28 37.69
N TYR A 69 1.75 2.19 38.25
CA TYR A 69 2.08 2.29 39.65
C TYR A 69 1.65 3.66 40.19
N VAL A 70 1.34 3.70 41.48
CA VAL A 70 1.16 4.95 42.23
C VAL A 70 2.02 4.85 43.49
N ARG A 71 3.07 5.69 43.57
CA ARG A 71 4.07 5.68 44.65
C ARG A 71 4.74 4.32 44.80
N CYS A 72 5.18 3.75 43.68
CA CYS A 72 5.77 2.41 43.56
C CYS A 72 4.84 1.23 43.91
N VAL A 73 3.55 1.45 44.24
CA VAL A 73 2.57 0.37 44.43
C VAL A 73 1.90 0.06 43.09
N PHE A 74 1.88 -1.21 42.66
CA PHE A 74 1.21 -1.63 41.43
C PHE A 74 -0.31 -1.46 41.55
N ILE A 75 -0.94 -0.90 40.52
CA ILE A 75 -2.36 -0.57 40.47
C ILE A 75 -3.09 -1.42 39.43
N THR A 76 -2.63 -1.38 38.17
CA THR A 76 -3.29 -2.11 37.08
C THR A 76 -2.41 -2.20 35.82
N ASP A 77 -2.60 -3.26 35.05
CA ASP A 77 -2.18 -3.44 33.66
C ASP A 77 -3.38 -3.57 32.68
N ASP A 78 -4.63 -3.66 33.16
CA ASP A 78 -5.84 -3.34 32.37
C ASP A 78 -6.00 -1.81 32.22
N PHE A 79 -4.89 -1.11 31.96
CA PHE A 79 -4.82 0.34 31.85
C PHE A 79 -5.29 0.77 30.45
N ARG A 80 -6.58 0.55 30.19
CA ARG A 80 -7.23 0.83 28.89
C ARG A 80 -7.02 2.28 28.47
N ASP A 81 -6.95 2.50 27.16
CA ASP A 81 -6.67 3.78 26.52
C ASP A 81 -5.30 4.42 26.82
N THR A 82 -4.36 3.71 27.48
CA THR A 82 -2.95 4.15 27.69
C THR A 82 -2.26 4.58 26.41
N MET A 83 -2.33 3.73 25.39
CA MET A 83 -1.71 3.89 24.10
C MET A 83 -2.77 3.73 23.01
N PRO A 84 -2.62 4.41 21.86
CA PRO A 84 -3.41 4.10 20.67
C PRO A 84 -3.08 2.69 20.20
N LYS A 85 -4.03 2.03 19.53
CA LYS A 85 -3.89 0.64 19.04
C LYS A 85 -2.59 0.45 18.24
N ASN A 86 -2.23 1.43 17.42
CA ASN A 86 -1.05 1.38 16.58
C ASN A 86 0.28 1.37 17.37
N LEU A 87 0.28 1.69 18.67
CA LEU A 87 1.44 1.61 19.57
C LEU A 87 1.25 0.56 20.69
N ASN A 88 0.37 -0.42 20.48
CA ASN A 88 0.08 -1.51 21.43
C ASN A 88 1.25 -2.49 21.69
N PHE A 89 2.37 -2.35 20.98
CA PHE A 89 3.60 -3.13 21.19
C PHE A 89 4.52 -2.52 22.26
N VAL A 90 4.33 -1.24 22.61
CA VAL A 90 5.21 -0.51 23.53
C VAL A 90 5.05 -1.06 24.93
N LYS A 91 6.18 -1.35 25.59
CA LYS A 91 6.21 -1.93 26.94
C LYS A 91 6.77 -0.92 27.94
N GLY A 92 6.44 -1.06 29.22
CA GLY A 92 7.09 -0.25 30.26
C GLY A 92 6.30 -0.07 31.55
N VAL A 93 6.70 0.96 32.29
CA VAL A 93 6.12 1.32 33.59
C VAL A 93 5.80 2.81 33.65
N VAL A 94 4.75 3.15 34.40
CA VAL A 94 4.34 4.52 34.71
C VAL A 94 4.13 4.60 36.22
N ASP A 95 4.91 5.40 36.95
CA ASP A 95 4.70 5.65 38.39
C ASP A 95 4.32 7.11 38.65
N SER A 96 3.14 7.35 39.23
CA SER A 96 2.69 8.70 39.60
C SER A 96 2.60 8.88 41.11
N GLY A 97 3.18 9.97 41.61
CA GLY A 97 3.01 10.38 43.01
C GLY A 97 1.65 11.04 43.32
N GLY A 98 0.86 11.39 42.29
CA GLY A 98 -0.25 12.35 42.38
C GLY A 98 -1.60 11.90 41.81
N LEU A 99 -1.74 10.68 41.28
CA LEU A 99 -3.06 10.13 40.92
C LEU A 99 -3.84 9.79 42.20
N SER A 100 -5.10 10.24 42.31
CA SER A 100 -5.99 9.78 43.38
C SER A 100 -6.63 8.44 43.02
N LEU A 101 -6.31 7.40 43.79
CA LEU A 101 -6.93 6.08 43.67
C LEU A 101 -8.38 6.09 44.19
N ASN A 102 -9.21 5.17 43.68
CA ASN A 102 -10.47 4.84 44.34
C ASN A 102 -10.21 4.03 45.63
N VAL A 103 -11.28 3.78 46.40
CA VAL A 103 -11.19 3.03 47.67
C VAL A 103 -10.77 1.56 47.46
N SER A 104 -11.02 0.94 46.29
CA SER A 104 -10.56 -0.43 46.02
C SER A 104 -9.12 -0.53 45.50
N CYS A 105 -8.46 0.60 45.19
CA CYS A 105 -7.16 0.68 44.53
C CYS A 105 -7.06 0.02 43.13
N GLU A 106 -8.15 -0.50 42.56
CA GLU A 106 -8.14 -1.18 41.25
C GLU A 106 -8.51 -0.24 40.07
N THR A 107 -9.23 0.85 40.33
CA THR A 107 -9.75 1.73 39.25
C THR A 107 -9.55 3.22 39.56
N LEU A 108 -9.24 3.99 38.51
CA LEU A 108 -8.88 5.40 38.62
C LEU A 108 -10.10 6.28 38.40
N GLN A 109 -10.52 7.05 39.41
CA GLN A 109 -11.66 7.97 39.30
C GLN A 109 -11.42 9.10 38.28
N GLN A 110 -10.16 9.44 37.99
CA GLN A 110 -9.77 10.65 37.27
C GLN A 110 -9.47 10.39 35.78
N HIS A 111 -10.46 9.92 35.01
CA HIS A 111 -10.34 9.68 33.56
C HIS A 111 -9.73 10.85 32.74
N LYS A 112 -9.84 12.11 33.21
CA LYS A 112 -9.20 13.27 32.57
C LYS A 112 -7.67 13.16 32.59
N LEU A 113 -7.08 12.82 33.74
CA LEU A 113 -5.61 12.74 33.87
C LEU A 113 -5.03 11.60 33.03
N LEU A 114 -5.75 10.49 32.88
CA LEU A 114 -5.33 9.35 32.06
C LEU A 114 -5.13 9.77 30.59
N LYS A 115 -5.99 10.66 30.06
CA LYS A 115 -5.84 11.25 28.72
C LYS A 115 -4.63 12.17 28.60
N VAL A 116 -4.19 12.81 29.68
CA VAL A 116 -2.95 13.61 29.74
C VAL A 116 -1.72 12.71 29.80
N ILE A 117 -1.77 11.63 30.58
CA ILE A 117 -0.73 10.58 30.61
C ILE A 117 -0.55 9.99 29.21
N ARG A 118 -1.61 9.47 28.58
CA ARG A 118 -1.60 8.97 27.19
C ARG A 118 -0.90 9.92 26.23
N LYS A 119 -1.28 11.20 26.19
CA LYS A 119 -0.67 12.19 25.28
C LYS A 119 0.84 12.32 25.49
N LYS A 120 1.31 12.30 26.74
CA LYS A 120 2.74 12.36 27.07
C LYS A 120 3.47 11.05 26.72
N LEU A 121 2.87 9.88 27.00
CA LEU A 121 3.42 8.56 26.63
C LEU A 121 3.60 8.44 25.11
N VAL A 122 2.56 8.78 24.33
CA VAL A 122 2.59 8.74 22.86
C VAL A 122 3.66 9.69 22.31
N HIS A 123 3.68 10.94 22.76
CA HIS A 123 4.69 11.91 22.31
C HIS A 123 6.12 11.43 22.60
N LYS A 124 6.39 10.89 23.80
CA LYS A 124 7.72 10.37 24.16
C LYS A 124 8.07 9.06 23.47
N THR A 125 7.08 8.23 23.13
CA THR A 125 7.26 7.06 22.27
C THR A 125 7.70 7.46 20.87
N LEU A 126 7.04 8.46 20.26
CA LEU A 126 7.41 8.93 18.92
C LEU A 126 8.77 9.64 18.93
N ASP A 127 9.11 10.36 20.00
CA ASP A 127 10.46 10.93 20.18
C ASP A 127 11.55 9.87 20.39
N MET A 128 11.22 8.73 21.00
CA MET A 128 12.13 7.58 21.13
C MET A 128 12.35 6.90 19.77
N ILE A 129 11.27 6.64 19.02
CA ILE A 129 11.32 5.96 17.72
C ILE A 129 12.13 6.80 16.70
N LYS A 130 12.00 8.13 16.69
CA LYS A 130 12.81 9.06 15.88
C LYS A 130 14.32 9.05 16.20
N LYS A 131 14.73 8.52 17.36
CA LYS A 131 16.14 8.52 17.81
C LYS A 131 16.85 7.19 17.56
N ILE A 132 16.15 6.19 17.02
CA ILE A 132 16.77 4.98 16.51
C ILE A 132 17.60 5.38 15.28
N ALA A 133 18.89 5.03 15.26
CA ALA A 133 19.77 5.32 14.12
C ALA A 133 19.25 4.66 12.83
N ASP A 134 19.36 5.32 11.67
CA ASP A 134 18.65 4.94 10.44
C ASP A 134 18.88 3.50 9.97
N GLU A 135 20.09 2.97 10.15
CA GLU A 135 20.40 1.55 9.90
C GLU A 135 19.54 0.63 10.79
N LYS A 136 19.62 0.75 12.13
CA LYS A 136 18.78 -0.01 13.08
C LYS A 136 17.28 0.28 12.91
N TYR A 137 16.92 1.46 12.42
CA TYR A 137 15.54 1.81 12.10
C TYR A 137 15.04 0.99 10.91
N ASN A 138 15.77 1.00 9.80
CA ASN A 138 15.41 0.28 8.59
C ASN A 138 15.52 -1.24 8.77
N ASP A 139 16.60 -1.72 9.38
CA ASP A 139 16.95 -3.14 9.43
C ASP A 139 16.35 -3.93 10.59
N THR A 140 15.88 -3.26 11.65
CA THR A 140 15.19 -3.90 12.77
C THR A 140 13.79 -3.31 12.99
N PHE A 141 13.69 -2.03 13.34
CA PHE A 141 12.42 -1.45 13.77
C PHE A 141 11.34 -1.49 12.69
N TRP A 142 11.69 -1.18 11.43
CA TRP A 142 10.72 -1.07 10.35
C TRP A 142 10.18 -2.42 9.87
N LYS A 143 11.02 -3.48 9.89
CA LYS A 143 10.60 -4.84 9.50
C LYS A 143 9.54 -5.40 10.46
N GLU A 144 9.67 -5.09 11.74
CA GLU A 144 8.75 -5.51 12.79
C GLU A 144 7.53 -4.58 12.91
N PHE A 145 7.75 -3.26 13.06
CA PHE A 145 6.72 -2.28 13.42
C PHE A 145 6.31 -1.32 12.28
N GLY A 146 6.75 -1.56 11.04
CA GLY A 146 6.36 -0.73 9.89
C GLY A 146 4.84 -0.70 9.68
N THR A 147 4.16 -1.83 9.86
CA THR A 147 2.68 -1.91 9.83
C THR A 147 2.03 -1.07 10.94
N ASN A 148 2.60 -1.06 12.14
CA ASN A 148 2.15 -0.22 13.25
C ASN A 148 2.31 1.29 12.96
N ILE A 149 3.36 1.72 12.26
CA ILE A 149 3.50 3.12 11.82
C ILE A 149 2.44 3.47 10.76
N LYS A 150 2.23 2.60 9.76
CA LYS A 150 1.22 2.78 8.70
C LYS A 150 -0.20 2.88 9.26
N LEU A 151 -0.58 1.99 10.18
CA LEU A 151 -1.85 2.06 10.90
C LEU A 151 -1.98 3.35 11.73
N GLY A 152 -0.86 3.83 12.32
CA GLY A 152 -0.83 5.11 13.02
C GLY A 152 -1.14 6.32 12.14
N VAL A 153 -0.65 6.35 10.90
CA VAL A 153 -0.97 7.43 9.94
C VAL A 153 -2.46 7.44 9.60
N ILE A 154 -3.11 6.27 9.56
CA ILE A 154 -4.55 6.14 9.37
C ILE A 154 -5.30 6.62 10.62
N GLU A 155 -5.05 5.99 11.77
CA GLU A 155 -5.86 6.12 13.01
C GLU A 155 -5.53 7.37 13.85
N ASP A 156 -4.27 7.78 14.01
CA ASP A 156 -3.88 8.92 14.85
C ASP A 156 -3.71 10.21 14.03
N HIS A 157 -4.84 10.86 13.76
CA HIS A 157 -4.90 12.16 13.10
C HIS A 157 -4.07 13.24 13.82
N SER A 158 -3.85 13.12 15.14
CA SER A 158 -3.15 14.13 15.94
C SER A 158 -1.63 14.02 15.85
N ASN A 159 -1.11 12.82 15.57
CA ASN A 159 0.31 12.56 15.36
C ASN A 159 0.66 12.25 13.88
N ARG A 160 -0.29 12.31 12.95
CA ARG A 160 -0.11 11.96 11.53
C ARG A 160 1.16 12.54 10.90
N THR A 161 1.41 13.84 11.00
CA THR A 161 2.60 14.50 10.43
C THR A 161 3.92 14.04 11.09
N CYS A 162 3.85 13.59 12.35
CA CYS A 162 4.98 13.02 13.09
C CYS A 162 5.27 11.59 12.60
N LEU A 163 4.21 10.78 12.45
CA LEU A 163 4.26 9.40 11.96
C LEU A 163 4.64 9.32 10.47
N ALA A 164 4.23 10.29 9.65
CA ALA A 164 4.57 10.34 8.23
C ALA A 164 6.10 10.41 7.98
N LYS A 165 6.84 11.12 8.85
CA LYS A 165 8.32 11.19 8.78
C LYS A 165 9.02 9.88 9.19
N LEU A 166 8.29 8.97 9.83
CA LEU A 166 8.75 7.63 10.21
C LEU A 166 8.46 6.57 9.13
N LEU A 167 7.68 6.90 8.10
CA LEU A 167 7.40 5.97 6.99
C LEU A 167 8.69 5.63 6.22
N ARG A 168 8.73 4.40 5.70
CA ARG A 168 9.70 3.92 4.71
C ARG A 168 8.96 3.14 3.63
N PHE A 169 9.45 3.19 2.40
CA PHE A 169 8.89 2.45 1.27
C PHE A 169 10.00 1.98 0.33
N GLN A 170 9.73 0.94 -0.45
CA GLN A 170 10.54 0.67 -1.65
C GLN A 170 10.20 1.72 -2.71
N SER A 171 11.19 2.19 -3.46
CA SER A 171 10.98 3.09 -4.61
C SER A 171 11.84 2.67 -5.79
N SER A 172 11.56 3.21 -6.98
CA SER A 172 12.33 2.94 -8.19
C SER A 172 13.77 3.49 -8.17
N HIS A 173 14.23 4.07 -7.06
CA HIS A 173 15.61 4.51 -6.88
C HIS A 173 16.58 3.35 -6.62
N HIS A 174 16.12 2.27 -5.97
CA HIS A 174 16.95 1.10 -5.66
C HIS A 174 16.10 -0.19 -5.62
N PRO A 175 16.59 -1.34 -6.14
CA PRO A 175 15.76 -2.55 -6.29
C PRO A 175 15.39 -3.29 -4.99
N ALA A 176 15.89 -2.88 -3.82
CA ALA A 176 15.62 -3.55 -2.55
C ALA A 176 15.46 -2.57 -1.36
N ASP A 177 16.41 -1.64 -1.23
CA ASP A 177 16.49 -0.67 -0.14
C ASP A 177 15.22 0.17 0.03
N ILE A 178 14.93 0.52 1.28
CA ILE A 178 13.77 1.34 1.64
C ILE A 178 14.17 2.80 1.85
N THR A 179 13.45 3.71 1.21
CA THR A 179 13.61 5.16 1.33
C THR A 179 12.54 5.76 2.26
N SER A 180 12.89 6.85 2.95
CA SER A 180 11.91 7.71 3.61
C SER A 180 11.27 8.70 2.63
N LEU A 181 10.14 9.30 3.03
CA LEU A 181 9.50 10.37 2.26
C LEU A 181 10.35 11.66 2.18
N HIS A 182 11.23 11.93 3.16
CA HIS A 182 12.17 13.07 3.04
C HIS A 182 13.21 12.83 1.95
N GLN A 183 13.79 11.62 1.91
CA GLN A 183 14.76 11.23 0.90
C GLN A 183 14.16 11.19 -0.53
N ASP A 184 12.89 10.82 -0.67
CA ASP A 184 12.15 10.94 -1.94
C ASP A 184 11.99 12.42 -2.34
N VAL A 185 11.54 13.28 -1.41
CA VAL A 185 11.39 14.72 -1.65
C VAL A 185 12.73 15.41 -1.99
N GLU A 186 13.83 15.00 -1.37
CA GLU A 186 15.19 15.48 -1.66
C GLU A 186 15.69 15.10 -3.07
N ARG A 187 15.13 14.04 -3.68
CA ARG A 187 15.46 13.58 -5.03
C ARG A 187 14.47 14.04 -6.12
N MET A 188 13.39 14.72 -5.74
CA MET A 188 12.41 15.25 -6.69
C MET A 188 13.07 16.20 -7.70
N LYS A 189 12.65 16.11 -8.97
CA LYS A 189 13.10 17.05 -10.01
C LYS A 189 12.57 18.45 -9.70
N GLU A 190 13.29 19.51 -10.06
CA GLU A 190 13.03 20.92 -9.66
C GLU A 190 11.55 21.36 -9.75
N LYS A 191 10.87 21.00 -10.85
CA LYS A 191 9.47 21.35 -11.11
C LYS A 191 8.43 20.31 -10.65
N GLN A 192 8.85 19.21 -10.04
CA GLN A 192 7.97 18.13 -9.62
C GLN A 192 7.20 18.55 -8.35
N ASP A 193 5.88 18.71 -8.45
CA ASP A 193 5.00 19.14 -7.34
C ASP A 193 4.36 17.96 -6.59
N LYS A 194 4.46 16.73 -7.14
CA LYS A 194 3.85 15.52 -6.59
C LYS A 194 4.83 14.36 -6.36
N ILE A 195 4.63 13.66 -5.25
CA ILE A 195 5.24 12.36 -4.95
C ILE A 195 4.47 11.30 -5.75
N CYS A 196 5.16 10.54 -6.61
CA CYS A 196 4.53 9.58 -7.51
C CYS A 196 4.44 8.19 -6.87
N LEU A 197 3.29 7.53 -6.99
CA LEU A 197 3.06 6.17 -6.52
C LEU A 197 2.85 5.26 -7.73
N MET A 198 3.66 4.20 -7.82
CA MET A 198 3.70 3.24 -8.94
C MET A 198 4.16 3.86 -10.29
N ALA A 199 4.46 3.01 -11.27
CA ALA A 199 5.24 3.24 -12.50
C ALA A 199 5.23 4.63 -13.20
N GLY A 200 6.42 5.15 -13.58
CA GLY A 200 6.54 6.33 -14.43
C GLY A 200 7.98 6.78 -14.70
N GLY A 201 8.16 7.84 -15.49
CA GLY A 201 9.47 8.44 -15.83
C GLY A 201 10.10 9.32 -14.72
N TYR A 202 9.74 9.08 -13.46
CA TYR A 202 10.19 9.79 -12.26
C TYR A 202 10.58 8.75 -11.19
N GLU A 203 11.06 9.17 -10.02
CA GLU A 203 11.05 8.26 -8.88
C GLU A 203 9.60 7.94 -8.50
N VAL A 204 9.32 6.65 -8.25
CA VAL A 204 7.99 6.17 -7.87
C VAL A 204 8.05 5.27 -6.66
N ILE A 205 7.14 5.48 -5.71
CA ILE A 205 6.97 4.67 -4.50
C ILE A 205 6.11 3.45 -4.82
N TYR A 206 6.56 2.26 -4.41
CA TYR A 206 5.84 1.00 -4.63
C TYR A 206 4.87 0.69 -3.49
N LEU A 207 3.63 0.30 -3.84
CA LEU A 207 2.54 0.01 -2.90
C LEU A 207 2.41 -1.51 -2.71
N THR A 208 3.37 -2.12 -2.01
CA THR A 208 3.52 -3.59 -1.94
C THR A 208 2.63 -4.30 -0.90
N GLU A 209 2.11 -3.57 0.10
CA GLU A 209 1.23 -4.12 1.15
C GLU A 209 -0.19 -3.52 1.08
N PRO A 210 -1.25 -4.28 1.44
CA PRO A 210 -2.63 -3.77 1.47
C PRO A 210 -2.83 -2.50 2.31
N VAL A 211 -2.13 -2.39 3.45
CA VAL A 211 -2.24 -1.24 4.36
C VAL A 211 -1.60 0.03 3.80
N VAL A 212 -0.68 -0.07 2.83
CA VAL A 212 0.07 1.07 2.30
C VAL A 212 -0.83 2.01 1.50
N GLU A 213 -1.76 1.50 0.68
CA GLU A 213 -2.63 2.39 -0.09
C GLU A 213 -3.63 3.15 0.82
N TYR A 214 -4.15 2.52 1.88
CA TYR A 214 -4.92 3.23 2.92
C TYR A 214 -4.06 4.26 3.67
N CYS A 215 -2.80 3.93 3.99
CA CYS A 215 -1.86 4.82 4.67
C CYS A 215 -1.60 6.10 3.86
N ILE A 216 -1.39 5.98 2.55
CA ILE A 216 -1.20 7.15 1.68
C ILE A 216 -2.52 7.91 1.44
N GLN A 217 -3.65 7.22 1.27
CA GLN A 217 -4.97 7.90 1.16
C GLN A 217 -5.34 8.68 2.44
N ALA A 218 -4.82 8.26 3.61
CA ALA A 218 -4.97 9.00 4.86
C ALA A 218 -4.03 10.22 4.99
N LEU A 219 -3.05 10.40 4.10
CA LEU A 219 -2.02 11.45 4.16
C LEU A 219 -2.13 12.38 2.94
N PRO A 220 -2.84 13.54 3.04
CA PRO A 220 -3.15 14.37 1.86
C PRO A 220 -1.92 14.95 1.15
N GLU A 221 -0.88 15.25 1.92
CA GLU A 221 0.39 15.83 1.46
C GLU A 221 1.52 15.55 2.47
N PHE A 222 2.75 15.65 2.00
CA PHE A 222 3.97 15.57 2.80
C PHE A 222 4.94 16.68 2.34
N ASP A 223 5.43 17.50 3.28
CA ASP A 223 6.25 18.71 2.99
C ASP A 223 5.70 19.61 1.86
N GLY A 224 4.37 19.76 1.81
CA GLY A 224 3.65 20.54 0.79
C GLY A 224 3.52 19.87 -0.58
N LYS A 225 4.12 18.68 -0.77
CA LYS A 225 3.97 17.86 -1.98
C LYS A 225 2.76 16.93 -1.83
N ARG A 226 1.93 16.81 -2.86
CA ARG A 226 0.77 15.88 -2.87
C ARG A 226 1.15 14.53 -3.47
N PHE A 227 0.43 13.49 -3.11
CA PHE A 227 0.62 12.17 -3.72
C PHE A 227 -0.18 12.04 -5.03
N GLN A 228 0.44 11.43 -6.05
CA GLN A 228 -0.22 11.02 -7.29
C GLN A 228 -0.09 9.50 -7.45
N ASN A 229 -1.21 8.79 -7.45
CA ASN A 229 -1.23 7.41 -7.95
C ASN A 229 -1.29 7.47 -9.48
N VAL A 230 -0.34 6.81 -10.18
CA VAL A 230 -0.29 6.79 -11.66
C VAL A 230 -1.36 5.89 -12.28
N ALA A 231 -1.87 4.91 -11.54
CA ALA A 231 -3.06 4.13 -11.91
C ALA A 231 -4.36 4.92 -11.70
N LYS A 232 -4.25 6.25 -11.47
CA LYS A 232 -5.35 7.20 -11.45
C LYS A 232 -5.07 8.42 -12.31
N GLU A 233 -6.14 9.00 -12.82
CA GLU A 233 -6.09 10.24 -13.61
C GLU A 233 -5.41 11.41 -12.87
N GLY A 234 -4.88 12.36 -13.65
CA GLY A 234 -4.30 13.60 -13.13
C GLY A 234 -2.78 13.60 -12.99
N VAL A 235 -2.09 12.55 -13.45
CA VAL A 235 -0.66 12.63 -13.80
C VAL A 235 -0.45 13.80 -14.77
N LYS A 236 0.64 14.55 -14.59
CA LYS A 236 1.03 15.66 -15.48
C LYS A 236 2.54 15.61 -15.68
N PHE A 237 2.97 15.81 -16.92
CA PHE A 237 4.37 15.91 -17.29
C PHE A 237 4.75 17.39 -17.44
N ASP A 238 5.99 17.74 -17.09
CA ASP A 238 6.58 19.05 -17.42
C ASP A 238 7.04 19.06 -18.87
N ASP A 239 6.06 18.98 -19.77
CA ASP A 239 6.33 18.91 -21.20
C ASP A 239 6.66 20.29 -21.77
N SER A 240 7.64 20.33 -22.68
CA SER A 240 7.89 21.51 -23.50
C SER A 240 6.72 21.74 -24.46
N GLU A 241 6.49 22.99 -24.91
CA GLU A 241 5.39 23.29 -25.84
C GLU A 241 5.43 22.40 -27.09
N LYS A 242 6.62 22.15 -27.66
CA LYS A 242 6.81 21.21 -28.78
C LYS A 242 6.36 19.77 -28.46
N THR A 243 6.49 19.34 -27.21
CA THR A 243 6.03 18.00 -26.78
C THR A 243 4.50 17.96 -26.68
N LYS A 244 3.88 19.04 -26.18
CA LYS A 244 2.42 19.21 -26.14
C LYS A 244 1.81 19.29 -27.55
N GLU A 245 2.38 20.11 -28.43
CA GLU A 245 2.01 20.19 -29.86
C GLU A 245 2.08 18.81 -30.53
N SER A 246 3.13 18.04 -30.24
CA SER A 246 3.29 16.67 -30.74
C SER A 246 2.29 15.69 -30.12
N HIS A 247 1.85 15.89 -28.88
CA HIS A 247 0.80 15.06 -28.27
C HIS A 247 -0.57 15.36 -28.88
N GLU A 248 -0.93 16.64 -28.98
CA GLU A 248 -2.18 17.07 -29.60
C GLU A 248 -2.31 16.61 -31.07
N ALA A 249 -1.20 16.58 -31.81
CA ALA A 249 -1.18 16.06 -33.18
C ALA A 249 -1.47 14.55 -33.22
N VAL A 250 -0.91 13.78 -32.29
CA VAL A 250 -1.16 12.34 -32.14
C VAL A 250 -2.58 12.06 -31.65
N GLU A 251 -3.12 12.85 -30.72
CA GLU A 251 -4.53 12.76 -30.30
C GLU A 251 -5.48 12.93 -31.49
N LYS A 252 -5.21 13.90 -32.38
CA LYS A 252 -6.00 14.13 -33.61
C LYS A 252 -5.81 13.04 -34.66
N GLU A 253 -4.62 12.44 -34.78
CA GLU A 253 -4.37 11.30 -35.68
C GLU A 253 -5.11 10.02 -35.23
N PHE A 254 -5.13 9.79 -33.91
CA PHE A 254 -5.68 8.59 -33.28
C PHE A 254 -7.16 8.70 -32.90
N GLU A 255 -7.77 9.89 -32.88
CA GLU A 255 -9.16 10.16 -32.45
C GLU A 255 -10.22 9.09 -32.84
N PRO A 256 -10.23 8.50 -34.06
CA PRO A 256 -11.16 7.42 -34.39
C PRO A 256 -11.05 6.18 -33.50
N LEU A 257 -9.85 5.82 -33.02
CA LEU A 257 -9.62 4.57 -32.28
C LEU A 257 -10.17 4.61 -30.84
N PRO A 258 -9.92 5.63 -30.00
CA PRO A 258 -10.60 5.76 -28.72
C PRO A 258 -12.13 5.77 -28.84
N ASN A 259 -12.68 6.44 -29.87
CA ASN A 259 -14.11 6.46 -30.11
C ASN A 259 -14.64 5.05 -30.48
N TRP A 260 -13.98 4.35 -31.42
CA TRP A 260 -14.32 2.98 -31.80
C TRP A 260 -14.22 1.99 -30.63
N VAL A 261 -13.17 2.08 -29.80
CA VAL A 261 -12.99 1.26 -28.60
C VAL A 261 -14.14 1.46 -27.61
N LYS A 262 -14.55 2.71 -27.38
CA LYS A 262 -15.60 3.11 -26.44
C LYS A 262 -17.01 2.77 -26.92
N ASP A 263 -17.28 2.95 -28.21
CA ASP A 263 -18.65 2.91 -28.75
C ASP A 263 -18.98 1.59 -29.46
N LYS A 264 -17.97 0.79 -29.87
CA LYS A 264 -18.12 -0.60 -30.35
C LYS A 264 -17.45 -1.62 -29.41
N ALA A 265 -16.11 -1.68 -29.40
CA ALA A 265 -15.38 -2.90 -29.00
C ALA A 265 -15.54 -3.31 -27.52
N ILE A 266 -15.39 -2.36 -26.60
CA ILE A 266 -15.63 -2.56 -25.15
C ILE A 266 -16.73 -1.61 -24.67
N LYS A 267 -17.75 -1.46 -25.51
CA LYS A 267 -18.96 -0.69 -25.22
C LYS A 267 -19.53 -1.08 -23.86
N ASP A 268 -19.92 -0.06 -23.12
CA ASP A 268 -20.47 -0.16 -21.77
C ASP A 268 -19.55 -0.78 -20.69
N LYS A 269 -18.32 -1.23 -21.00
CA LYS A 269 -17.33 -1.61 -19.98
C LYS A 269 -16.52 -0.41 -19.44
N ILE A 270 -16.26 0.61 -20.26
CA ILE A 270 -15.40 1.77 -19.93
C ILE A 270 -16.17 3.10 -19.79
N GLU A 271 -15.59 4.10 -19.11
CA GLU A 271 -16.15 5.45 -19.00
C GLU A 271 -15.77 6.30 -20.23
N LYS A 272 -14.50 6.24 -20.63
CA LYS A 272 -13.96 6.79 -21.88
C LYS A 272 -12.69 6.04 -22.29
N ALA A 273 -12.29 6.15 -23.55
CA ALA A 273 -10.94 5.84 -23.98
C ALA A 273 -10.19 7.13 -24.35
N MET A 274 -8.86 7.12 -24.30
CA MET A 274 -8.00 8.24 -24.70
C MET A 274 -6.57 7.79 -25.03
N VAL A 275 -5.79 8.66 -25.65
CA VAL A 275 -4.35 8.44 -25.90
C VAL A 275 -3.56 8.61 -24.59
N SER A 276 -2.62 7.70 -24.31
CA SER A 276 -1.76 7.77 -23.12
C SER A 276 -0.54 8.65 -23.31
N GLN A 277 -0.23 9.44 -22.26
CA GLN A 277 1.09 10.07 -22.08
C GLN A 277 2.06 9.16 -21.30
N CYS A 278 1.52 8.25 -20.48
CA CYS A 278 2.28 7.47 -19.50
C CYS A 278 2.90 6.19 -20.09
N LEU A 279 2.26 5.58 -21.10
CA LEU A 279 2.70 4.28 -21.64
C LEU A 279 3.94 4.39 -22.54
N THR A 280 4.88 3.47 -22.31
CA THR A 280 6.11 3.30 -23.10
C THR A 280 5.98 2.10 -24.04
N GLU A 281 5.89 0.89 -23.47
CA GLU A 281 5.92 -0.39 -24.19
C GLU A 281 4.56 -1.09 -24.19
N SER A 282 3.78 -1.02 -23.10
CA SER A 282 2.47 -1.66 -23.01
C SER A 282 1.48 -1.15 -24.06
N LEU A 283 0.59 -2.04 -24.54
CA LEU A 283 -0.49 -1.74 -25.48
C LEU A 283 -1.44 -0.64 -24.99
N CYS A 284 -1.96 -0.83 -23.77
CA CYS A 284 -3.02 -0.05 -23.17
C CYS A 284 -3.01 -0.22 -21.65
N ALA A 285 -3.80 0.57 -20.92
CA ALA A 285 -4.02 0.44 -19.49
C ALA A 285 -5.41 0.90 -19.06
N LEU A 286 -5.96 0.28 -18.00
CA LEU A 286 -7.15 0.76 -17.31
C LEU A 286 -6.75 1.70 -16.16
N VAL A 287 -7.06 2.98 -16.31
CA VAL A 287 -6.77 4.05 -15.34
C VAL A 287 -8.05 4.42 -14.61
N ALA A 288 -8.02 4.47 -13.29
CA ALA A 288 -9.19 4.85 -12.49
C ALA A 288 -9.35 6.38 -12.44
N SER A 289 -10.57 6.88 -12.31
CA SER A 289 -10.80 8.30 -12.07
C SER A 289 -10.13 8.76 -10.76
N GLN A 290 -9.80 10.06 -10.65
CA GLN A 290 -9.03 10.62 -9.53
C GLN A 290 -9.54 10.21 -8.13
N TYR A 291 -10.87 10.08 -7.98
CA TYR A 291 -11.57 9.71 -6.74
C TYR A 291 -12.11 8.26 -6.72
N GLY A 292 -11.83 7.47 -7.77
CA GLY A 292 -12.19 6.05 -7.86
C GLY A 292 -11.24 5.14 -7.07
N TRP A 293 -11.50 3.84 -7.08
CA TRP A 293 -10.54 2.83 -6.60
C TRP A 293 -9.52 2.49 -7.69
N SER A 294 -8.24 2.37 -7.32
CA SER A 294 -7.24 1.73 -8.18
C SER A 294 -7.54 0.22 -8.29
N GLY A 295 -6.99 -0.48 -9.29
CA GLY A 295 -7.12 -1.94 -9.37
C GLY A 295 -6.57 -2.67 -8.12
N ASN A 296 -5.51 -2.13 -7.50
CA ASN A 296 -4.99 -2.64 -6.24
C ASN A 296 -5.98 -2.45 -5.07
N MET A 297 -6.55 -1.25 -4.92
CA MET A 297 -7.58 -0.99 -3.90
C MET A 297 -8.83 -1.83 -4.12
N GLU A 298 -9.26 -2.03 -5.38
CA GLU A 298 -10.39 -2.88 -5.74
C GLU A 298 -10.16 -4.33 -5.31
N ARG A 299 -8.98 -4.90 -5.61
CA ARG A 299 -8.55 -6.23 -5.16
C ARG A 299 -8.54 -6.34 -3.63
N ILE A 300 -8.00 -5.33 -2.93
CA ILE A 300 -7.97 -5.30 -1.45
C ILE A 300 -9.38 -5.26 -0.86
N MET A 301 -10.29 -4.49 -1.46
CA MET A 301 -11.68 -4.40 -1.01
C MET A 301 -12.46 -5.69 -1.29
N LYS A 302 -12.31 -6.29 -2.49
CA LYS A 302 -12.89 -7.59 -2.85
C LYS A 302 -12.46 -8.71 -1.89
N ALA A 303 -11.20 -8.71 -1.44
CA ALA A 303 -10.65 -9.71 -0.53
C ALA A 303 -11.06 -9.58 0.95
N GLN A 304 -11.80 -8.54 1.35
CA GLN A 304 -12.16 -8.33 2.76
C GLN A 304 -13.41 -9.14 3.17
N ALA A 305 -13.17 -10.33 3.75
CA ALA A 305 -14.22 -11.23 4.26
C ALA A 305 -15.21 -10.59 5.26
N TYR A 306 -14.83 -9.48 5.92
CA TYR A 306 -15.71 -8.71 6.82
C TYR A 306 -16.58 -7.66 6.13
N GLN A 307 -16.61 -7.58 4.79
CA GLN A 307 -17.62 -6.79 4.07
C GLN A 307 -19.00 -7.46 4.10
N THR A 308 -19.58 -7.54 5.29
CA THR A 308 -20.95 -8.01 5.53
C THR A 308 -21.96 -7.00 4.96
N GLY A 309 -22.18 -7.06 3.65
CA GLY A 309 -23.27 -6.37 2.97
C GLY A 309 -22.82 -5.47 1.82
N LYS A 310 -23.71 -5.39 0.84
CA LYS A 310 -23.69 -4.56 -0.37
C LYS A 310 -23.74 -3.05 -0.02
N GLY A 311 -22.70 -2.54 0.63
CA GLY A 311 -22.61 -1.15 1.07
C GLY A 311 -22.69 -0.19 -0.10
N ILE A 312 -23.47 0.89 0.03
CA ILE A 312 -23.73 1.84 -1.06
C ILE A 312 -22.42 2.41 -1.62
N SER A 313 -21.44 2.71 -0.75
CA SER A 313 -20.09 3.17 -1.16
C SER A 313 -19.29 2.06 -1.87
N THR A 314 -19.24 0.83 -1.33
CA THR A 314 -18.60 -0.33 -1.97
C THR A 314 -19.11 -0.53 -3.39
N ASN A 315 -20.44 -0.63 -3.55
CA ASN A 315 -21.08 -0.80 -4.85
C ASN A 315 -20.81 0.39 -5.77
N TYR A 316 -20.92 1.62 -5.25
CA TYR A 316 -20.69 2.85 -6.03
C TYR A 316 -19.27 2.94 -6.60
N HIS A 317 -18.25 2.49 -5.85
CA HIS A 317 -16.87 2.48 -6.33
C HIS A 317 -16.57 1.28 -7.24
N ALA A 318 -17.08 0.09 -6.91
CA ALA A 318 -16.91 -1.10 -7.75
C ALA A 318 -17.61 -0.96 -9.11
N SER A 319 -18.73 -0.24 -9.19
CA SER A 319 -19.43 0.05 -10.46
C SER A 319 -18.86 1.25 -11.23
N ARG A 320 -17.69 1.80 -10.85
CA ARG A 320 -17.03 2.84 -11.64
C ARG A 320 -16.26 2.21 -12.79
N LYS A 321 -16.84 2.32 -13.99
CA LYS A 321 -16.13 2.10 -15.25
C LYS A 321 -14.82 2.92 -15.25
N LYS A 322 -13.76 2.37 -15.84
CA LYS A 322 -12.41 2.95 -15.85
C LYS A 322 -12.15 3.71 -17.17
N THR A 323 -11.10 4.52 -17.20
CA THR A 323 -10.57 5.16 -18.41
C THR A 323 -9.63 4.17 -19.12
N PHE A 324 -9.80 3.95 -20.41
CA PHE A 324 -8.94 3.07 -21.22
C PHE A 324 -7.90 3.91 -21.97
N GLU A 325 -6.67 3.90 -21.51
CA GLU A 325 -5.56 4.61 -22.16
C GLU A 325 -4.88 3.71 -23.19
N ILE A 326 -4.67 4.19 -24.43
CA ILE A 326 -3.96 3.47 -25.51
C ILE A 326 -2.57 4.05 -25.78
N ASN A 327 -1.60 3.20 -26.16
CA ASN A 327 -0.24 3.62 -26.50
C ASN A 327 -0.09 3.85 -28.03
N PRO A 328 0.01 5.11 -28.50
CA PRO A 328 0.10 5.43 -29.93
C PRO A 328 1.45 5.06 -30.56
N ARG A 329 2.42 4.63 -29.76
CA ARG A 329 3.75 4.17 -30.20
C ARG A 329 3.76 2.67 -30.52
N HIS A 330 2.84 1.89 -29.94
CA HIS A 330 2.85 0.44 -30.05
C HIS A 330 2.42 -0.03 -31.47
N PRO A 331 3.12 -0.99 -32.11
CA PRO A 331 2.81 -1.44 -33.46
C PRO A 331 1.36 -1.91 -33.66
N LEU A 332 0.82 -2.72 -32.74
CA LEU A 332 -0.55 -3.21 -32.86
C LEU A 332 -1.60 -2.10 -32.75
N ILE A 333 -1.40 -1.08 -31.91
CA ILE A 333 -2.34 0.06 -31.79
C ILE A 333 -2.38 0.88 -33.10
N ARG A 334 -1.26 0.92 -33.83
CA ARG A 334 -1.17 1.51 -35.18
C ARG A 334 -1.83 0.63 -36.24
N ASP A 335 -1.70 -0.70 -36.13
CA ASP A 335 -2.37 -1.64 -37.03
C ASP A 335 -3.90 -1.57 -36.88
N MET A 336 -4.40 -1.54 -35.63
CA MET A 336 -5.80 -1.30 -35.30
C MET A 336 -6.29 0.03 -35.86
N LEU A 337 -5.56 1.15 -35.64
CA LEU A 337 -5.91 2.46 -36.19
C LEU A 337 -6.02 2.45 -37.73
N ARG A 338 -5.15 1.71 -38.42
CA ARG A 338 -5.23 1.56 -39.88
C ARG A 338 -6.47 0.76 -40.29
N ARG A 339 -6.68 -0.41 -39.68
CA ARG A 339 -7.81 -1.30 -39.99
C ARG A 339 -9.16 -0.60 -39.81
N ILE A 340 -9.40 0.08 -38.69
CA ILE A 340 -10.69 0.77 -38.48
C ILE A 340 -10.92 1.96 -39.43
N LYS A 341 -9.88 2.45 -40.12
CA LYS A 341 -9.98 3.47 -41.17
C LYS A 341 -10.22 2.86 -42.56
N GLU A 342 -10.08 1.54 -42.69
CA GLU A 342 -10.37 0.76 -43.90
C GLU A 342 -11.75 0.06 -43.77
N ASP A 343 -12.03 -0.58 -42.63
CA ASP A 343 -13.30 -1.17 -42.22
C ASP A 343 -13.46 -1.10 -40.69
N GLU A 344 -14.49 -0.39 -40.21
CA GLU A 344 -14.77 -0.30 -38.76
C GLU A 344 -15.34 -1.60 -38.15
N ASP A 345 -15.74 -2.58 -38.97
CA ASP A 345 -16.33 -3.85 -38.54
C ASP A 345 -15.41 -5.05 -38.84
N ASP A 346 -14.11 -4.81 -39.12
CA ASP A 346 -13.08 -5.86 -39.24
C ASP A 346 -13.01 -6.71 -37.97
N LYS A 347 -13.48 -7.95 -38.08
CA LYS A 347 -13.47 -8.95 -37.00
C LYS A 347 -12.10 -9.13 -36.36
N THR A 348 -11.02 -9.03 -37.15
CA THR A 348 -9.66 -9.12 -36.63
C THR A 348 -9.38 -8.08 -35.54
N VAL A 349 -9.94 -6.88 -35.66
CA VAL A 349 -9.78 -5.80 -34.67
C VAL A 349 -10.68 -6.03 -33.45
N LEU A 350 -11.90 -6.55 -33.66
CA LEU A 350 -12.82 -6.91 -32.57
C LEU A 350 -12.21 -8.02 -31.71
N ASP A 351 -11.74 -9.10 -32.32
CA ASP A 351 -11.10 -10.23 -31.64
C ASP A 351 -9.84 -9.78 -30.87
N LEU A 352 -9.01 -8.91 -31.47
CA LEU A 352 -7.84 -8.30 -30.80
C LEU A 352 -8.19 -7.32 -29.68
N ALA A 353 -9.42 -6.79 -29.62
CA ALA A 353 -9.86 -5.88 -28.58
C ALA A 353 -10.50 -6.62 -27.38
N VAL A 354 -10.94 -7.87 -27.56
CA VAL A 354 -11.41 -8.73 -26.47
C VAL A 354 -10.21 -9.43 -25.81
N VAL A 355 -9.45 -8.67 -25.03
CA VAL A 355 -8.57 -9.24 -24.02
C VAL A 355 -9.45 -9.73 -22.87
N GLU A 356 -9.46 -11.04 -22.60
CA GLU A 356 -10.12 -11.62 -21.42
C GLU A 356 -9.46 -11.06 -20.15
N GLU A 357 -10.26 -10.56 -19.18
CA GLU A 357 -9.72 -10.18 -17.87
C GLU A 357 -9.36 -11.47 -17.10
N PRO A 358 -8.12 -11.65 -16.60
CA PRO A 358 -7.69 -12.92 -15.97
C PRO A 358 -8.37 -13.31 -14.64
N ASP A 359 -9.41 -12.59 -14.22
CA ASP A 359 -9.98 -12.62 -12.87
C ASP A 359 -11.53 -12.81 -12.83
N GLU A 360 -12.22 -13.01 -13.96
CA GLU A 360 -13.62 -13.50 -13.95
C GLU A 360 -13.65 -15.04 -13.95
N GLU A 361 -13.60 -15.64 -12.75
CA GLU A 361 -13.96 -17.06 -12.60
C GLU A 361 -15.41 -17.27 -13.11
N PRO A 362 -15.65 -18.25 -14.00
CA PRO A 362 -17.01 -18.50 -14.49
C PRO A 362 -17.90 -19.03 -13.37
N GLU A 363 -19.14 -18.55 -13.29
CA GLU A 363 -20.20 -19.20 -12.51
C GLU A 363 -20.55 -20.56 -13.17
N GLU A 364 -19.76 -21.60 -12.91
CA GLU A 364 -20.02 -22.96 -13.39
C GLU A 364 -21.30 -23.53 -12.76
N THR A 365 -22.40 -23.37 -13.49
CA THR A 365 -23.48 -24.34 -13.47
C THR A 365 -22.93 -25.67 -13.98
N ALA A 366 -22.70 -26.61 -13.06
CA ALA A 366 -21.89 -27.81 -13.27
C ALA A 366 -22.54 -28.91 -14.16
N GLU A 367 -23.43 -28.53 -15.08
CA GLU A 367 -24.20 -29.43 -15.94
C GLU A 367 -23.90 -29.23 -17.45
N ASP A 368 -23.38 -28.07 -17.88
CA ASP A 368 -23.28 -27.73 -19.31
C ASP A 368 -21.98 -28.20 -20.01
N LYS A 369 -20.90 -28.49 -19.28
CA LYS A 369 -19.57 -28.78 -19.87
C LYS A 369 -19.35 -30.21 -20.42
N GLU A 370 -20.35 -31.08 -20.39
CA GLU A 370 -20.23 -32.48 -20.83
C GLU A 370 -20.77 -32.75 -22.26
N GLN A 371 -21.45 -31.80 -22.91
CA GLN A 371 -22.11 -32.06 -24.22
C GLN A 371 -21.35 -31.60 -25.48
N ASP A 372 -20.38 -30.69 -25.39
CA ASP A 372 -19.73 -30.09 -26.58
C ASP A 372 -18.37 -30.71 -26.98
N LYS A 373 -17.90 -31.75 -26.29
CA LYS A 373 -16.62 -32.43 -26.65
C LYS A 373 -16.74 -33.47 -27.77
N ASP A 374 -17.96 -33.86 -28.16
CA ASP A 374 -18.22 -34.99 -29.07
C ASP A 374 -18.56 -34.58 -30.52
N LYS A 375 -18.24 -33.34 -30.96
CA LYS A 375 -18.71 -32.80 -32.26
C LYS A 375 -17.68 -32.29 -33.28
N GLU A 376 -16.42 -32.07 -32.91
CA GLU A 376 -15.39 -31.63 -33.88
C GLU A 376 -14.25 -32.65 -34.02
N MET A 377 -14.61 -33.85 -34.47
CA MET A 377 -13.69 -34.80 -35.12
C MET A 377 -14.37 -35.44 -36.34
N ASP A 378 -14.41 -34.72 -37.46
CA ASP A 378 -14.65 -35.33 -38.77
C ASP A 378 -13.72 -34.69 -39.81
N VAL A 379 -12.83 -35.50 -40.38
CA VAL A 379 -11.79 -35.07 -41.34
C VAL A 379 -12.07 -35.76 -42.66
N GLY A 380 -12.71 -35.03 -43.57
CA GLY A 380 -13.05 -35.52 -44.90
C GLY A 380 -11.81 -35.87 -45.73
N THR A 381 -11.61 -37.16 -45.97
CA THR A 381 -10.66 -37.67 -46.98
C THR A 381 -11.31 -37.71 -48.35
N ASP A 382 -10.62 -37.22 -49.38
CA ASP A 382 -10.88 -37.60 -50.78
C ASP A 382 -9.54 -37.76 -51.53
N GLU A 383 -9.54 -38.58 -52.59
CA GLU A 383 -8.31 -39.07 -53.23
C GLU A 383 -7.80 -38.21 -54.39
N GLU A 384 -6.47 -38.03 -54.49
CA GLU A 384 -5.79 -38.05 -55.80
C GLU A 384 -4.39 -38.68 -55.67
N LYS A 385 -3.86 -39.24 -56.77
CA LYS A 385 -2.73 -40.21 -56.75
C LYS A 385 -1.58 -39.79 -57.67
N GLN A 386 -0.37 -40.26 -57.31
CA GLN A 386 0.81 -40.44 -58.19
C GLN A 386 1.54 -39.14 -58.67
N GLU A 387 2.88 -39.10 -58.83
CA GLU A 387 3.98 -40.03 -58.48
C GLU A 387 5.34 -39.29 -58.47
N THR A 388 6.43 -40.00 -58.17
CA THR A 388 7.86 -39.66 -58.31
C THR A 388 8.50 -38.77 -57.24
N ALA A 389 9.50 -39.34 -56.55
CA ALA A 389 10.21 -38.78 -55.42
C ALA A 389 11.55 -38.10 -55.82
N LYS A 390 12.14 -37.32 -54.89
CA LYS A 390 13.60 -37.31 -54.70
C LYS A 390 14.10 -36.74 -53.35
N GLU A 391 15.06 -37.49 -52.78
CA GLU A 391 16.22 -37.06 -51.97
C GLU A 391 16.09 -36.36 -50.59
N SER A 392 16.44 -37.15 -49.57
CA SER A 392 17.23 -36.82 -48.35
C SER A 392 16.61 -36.04 -47.17
N THR A 393 16.72 -36.64 -45.98
CA THR A 393 16.33 -36.06 -44.67
C THR A 393 17.47 -36.18 -43.64
N ALA A 394 17.84 -35.06 -43.02
CA ALA A 394 18.72 -34.88 -41.86
C ALA A 394 18.59 -33.42 -41.38
N GLU A 395 18.83 -32.99 -40.14
CA GLU A 395 19.04 -33.56 -38.80
C GLU A 395 18.73 -32.37 -37.84
N LYS A 396 18.10 -32.42 -36.65
CA LYS A 396 17.91 -33.41 -35.57
C LYS A 396 19.20 -33.89 -34.90
N ASP A 397 19.54 -33.50 -33.67
CA ASP A 397 18.96 -32.51 -32.71
C ASP A 397 20.16 -31.76 -32.03
N GLU A 398 20.17 -31.09 -30.86
CA GLU A 398 19.27 -30.94 -29.69
C GLU A 398 19.71 -29.71 -28.87
N LEU A 399 18.80 -28.77 -28.51
CA LEU A 399 18.89 -27.83 -27.35
C LEU A 399 17.68 -26.90 -27.20
#